data_AF-A0A0H2XJZ4-F1
#
_entry.id   AF-A0A0H2XJZ4-F1
#
_cell.length_a   1.000
_cell.length_b   1.000
_cell.length_c   1.000
_cell.angle_alpha   90.00
_cell.angle_beta   90.00
_cell.angle_gamma   90.00
#
_symmetry.space_group_name_H-M   'P 1'
#
loop_
_entity.id
_entity.type
_entity.pdbx_description
1 polymer ?
#
loop_
_entity_poly.entity_id
_entity_poly.type
_entity_poly.pdbx_seq_one_letter_code
_entity_poly.pdbx_strand_id
1 'polypeptide(L)'
;MQQDRSMTNRNFRQIINLLDLRWQRRVPVIHQTETAECGLACLAMICGHFGKNIDLIYLRRKFNLSARGATLAGINGIAEQLGMATRALSLELDELRVLKTPCILHWDFSHFVVLVSVKRNRYVLHDPARGIRYISREEMSRYFTGVALEVWPGSEFQSETLQTRISLRSLINSIYGIKRTLAKIFCLSVVIEAILLRLGLAYGPGGMSLREVTAWAQLHDVATLSDVALLKRLRNAADWFGILAAQTLAVRAAVTGCTSGKRLRLVDGTAISAPGGGSAEWRLHMGYDPHTCQFTDFELTDSRDAERLDRFAQTADEIRIADRGFGSRPECIRSLAFGEADYIVRVHWRGLRWLTAEGMRFDMMGFLRGLDCGKNGETTVMIGNSGNKKAGAPFPARLIAVSLPPEKALISKTRLLSENRRKGRVVQAETLEAAGHVLLLTSLPEDEYSAEQVADCYRLRWQIELAFKRLKSLLHLDALRAKEPELAKAWIFANLLAAFLIDDIIQPSLDFPPRSAGSEKKN
;
A
#
# COMPACT_ATOMS: atom_id res chain seq x y z
N MET A 1 16.82 40.79 -8.01
CA MET A 1 16.61 40.42 -6.59
C MET A 1 15.32 41.05 -6.03
N GLN A 2 14.17 40.90 -6.70
CA GLN A 2 12.92 41.58 -6.29
C GLN A 2 11.63 40.92 -6.83
N GLN A 3 11.62 39.59 -6.99
CA GLN A 3 10.42 38.86 -7.43
C GLN A 3 9.97 37.73 -6.48
N ASP A 4 10.73 37.44 -5.43
CA ASP A 4 10.53 36.22 -4.62
C ASP A 4 9.91 36.45 -3.22
N ARG A 5 9.47 37.68 -2.91
CA ARG A 5 8.82 38.01 -1.61
C ARG A 5 7.29 38.07 -1.67
N SER A 6 6.68 37.92 -2.86
CA SER A 6 5.23 38.08 -3.03
C SER A 6 4.45 36.76 -3.04
N MET A 7 5.06 35.63 -3.44
CA MET A 7 4.38 34.32 -3.45
C MET A 7 4.36 33.63 -2.08
N THR A 8 5.43 33.77 -1.28
CA THR A 8 5.53 33.17 0.07
C THR A 8 4.49 33.74 1.03
N ASN A 9 4.18 35.03 0.91
CA ASN A 9 3.19 35.71 1.77
C ASN A 9 1.72 35.30 1.51
N ARG A 10 1.38 34.81 0.31
CA ARG A 10 0.02 34.33 0.01
C ARG A 10 -0.24 32.95 0.60
N ASN A 11 0.72 32.03 0.48
CA ASN A 11 0.63 30.69 1.08
C ASN A 11 0.70 30.75 2.61
N PHE A 12 1.53 31.62 3.18
CA PHE A 12 1.62 31.80 4.65
C PHE A 12 0.32 32.40 5.23
N ARG A 13 -0.34 33.35 4.54
CA ARG A 13 -1.67 33.85 4.94
C ARG A 13 -2.79 32.84 4.78
N GLN A 14 -2.71 31.92 3.81
CA GLN A 14 -3.66 30.81 3.69
C GLN A 14 -3.46 29.77 4.80
N ILE A 15 -2.22 29.45 5.13
CA ILE A 15 -1.87 28.53 6.23
C ILE A 15 -2.23 29.14 7.59
N ILE A 16 -2.05 30.45 7.80
CA ILE A 16 -2.51 31.17 9.01
C ILE A 16 -4.05 31.37 9.04
N ASN A 17 -4.74 31.33 7.90
CA ASN A 17 -6.20 31.28 7.88
C ASN A 17 -6.76 29.85 8.10
N LEU A 18 -5.93 28.82 7.89
CA LEU A 18 -6.24 27.41 8.19
C LEU A 18 -5.84 27.02 9.63
N LEU A 19 -4.77 27.63 10.16
CA LEU A 19 -4.34 27.53 11.55
C LEU A 19 -4.91 28.71 12.33
N ASP A 20 -6.00 28.45 13.03
CA ASP A 20 -6.93 29.39 13.65
C ASP A 20 -6.39 30.21 14.83
N LEU A 21 -5.16 30.72 14.73
CA LEU A 21 -4.44 31.46 15.77
C LEU A 21 -4.83 32.95 15.80
N ARG A 22 -6.11 33.25 16.00
CA ARG A 22 -6.55 34.60 16.40
C ARG A 22 -6.83 34.59 17.90
N TRP A 23 -6.09 35.42 18.64
CA TRP A 23 -6.25 35.69 20.08
C TRP A 23 -7.60 36.35 20.45
N GLN A 24 -8.57 36.42 19.52
CA GLN A 24 -9.94 36.85 19.79
C GLN A 24 -10.83 35.60 19.88
N ARG A 25 -11.54 35.43 21.01
CA ARG A 25 -12.49 34.34 21.22
C ARG A 25 -13.48 34.32 20.05
N ARG A 26 -13.57 33.21 19.33
CA ARG A 26 -14.48 33.09 18.17
C ARG A 26 -15.88 32.74 18.64
N VAL A 27 -16.89 33.32 17.98
CA VAL A 27 -18.28 32.92 18.18
C VAL A 27 -18.47 31.59 17.43
N PRO A 28 -18.83 30.47 18.08
CA PRO A 28 -19.15 29.24 17.37
C PRO A 28 -20.41 29.44 16.51
N VAL A 29 -20.55 28.62 15.47
CA VAL A 29 -21.79 28.57 14.67
C VAL A 29 -22.57 27.35 15.16
N ILE A 30 -23.77 27.58 15.68
CA ILE A 30 -24.66 26.52 16.15
C ILE A 30 -25.93 26.58 15.32
N HIS A 31 -26.24 25.48 14.64
CA HIS A 31 -27.42 25.37 13.80
C HIS A 31 -28.64 24.96 14.63
N GLN A 32 -29.78 25.59 14.36
CA GLN A 32 -31.05 25.17 14.95
C GLN A 32 -31.48 23.83 14.36
N THR A 33 -32.10 22.98 15.19
CA THR A 33 -32.67 21.71 14.73
C THR A 33 -34.19 21.77 14.58
N GLU A 34 -34.84 22.70 15.28
CA GLU A 34 -36.26 23.01 15.14
C GLU A 34 -36.48 24.49 14.81
N THR A 35 -37.61 24.83 14.18
CA THR A 35 -37.91 26.20 13.71
C THR A 35 -38.06 27.22 14.84
N ALA A 36 -38.47 26.78 16.03
CA ALA A 36 -38.67 27.63 17.21
C ALA A 36 -37.37 27.99 17.95
N GLU A 37 -36.22 27.40 17.61
CA GLU A 37 -35.00 27.42 18.42
C GLU A 37 -33.99 28.51 18.08
N CYS A 38 -34.26 29.36 17.10
CA CYS A 38 -33.32 30.39 16.63
C CYS A 38 -32.76 31.25 17.79
N GLY A 39 -33.60 31.64 18.75
CA GLY A 39 -33.18 32.39 19.95
C GLY A 39 -32.24 31.61 20.89
N LEU A 40 -32.51 30.32 21.13
CA LEU A 40 -31.63 29.46 21.95
C LEU A 40 -30.29 29.22 21.27
N ALA A 41 -30.29 29.00 19.96
CA ALA A 41 -29.07 28.87 19.18
C ALA A 41 -28.22 30.15 19.23
N CYS A 42 -28.85 31.33 19.14
CA CYS A 42 -28.17 32.61 19.31
C CYS A 42 -27.52 32.75 20.69
N LEU A 43 -28.24 32.41 21.76
CA LEU A 43 -27.69 32.43 23.12
C LEU A 43 -26.55 31.42 23.31
N ALA A 44 -26.68 30.20 22.77
CA ALA A 44 -25.63 29.19 22.81
C ALA A 44 -24.35 29.68 22.09
N MET A 45 -24.50 30.35 20.95
CA MET A 45 -23.39 30.94 20.21
C MET A 45 -22.67 32.03 21.00
N ILE A 46 -23.43 32.93 21.65
CA ILE A 46 -22.85 33.99 22.49
C ILE A 46 -22.21 33.40 23.76
N CYS A 47 -22.84 32.43 24.43
CA CYS A 47 -22.26 31.75 25.58
C CYS A 47 -20.93 31.07 25.21
N GLY A 48 -20.88 30.42 24.04
CA GLY A 48 -19.66 29.79 23.51
C GLY A 48 -18.54 30.80 23.25
N HIS A 49 -18.87 32.01 22.77
CA HIS A 49 -17.90 33.10 22.62
C HIS A 49 -17.24 33.48 23.97
N PHE A 50 -17.98 33.42 25.07
CA PHE A 50 -17.47 33.73 26.41
C PHE A 50 -16.86 32.52 27.15
N GLY A 51 -16.83 31.33 26.53
CA GLY A 51 -16.19 30.12 27.08
C GLY A 51 -17.17 29.07 27.64
N LYS A 52 -18.47 29.34 27.62
CA LYS A 52 -19.52 28.42 28.10
C LYS A 52 -20.15 27.68 26.91
N ASN A 53 -19.66 26.47 26.65
CA ASN A 53 -20.13 25.66 25.52
C ASN A 53 -21.37 24.86 25.92
N ILE A 54 -22.54 25.28 25.44
CA ILE A 54 -23.83 24.65 25.78
C ILE A 54 -24.43 23.98 24.55
N ASP A 55 -24.87 22.74 24.70
CA ASP A 55 -25.61 22.00 23.66
C ASP A 55 -27.08 22.46 23.58
N LEU A 56 -27.63 22.54 22.37
CA LEU A 56 -29.03 22.89 22.14
C LEU A 56 -29.98 21.90 22.81
N ILE A 57 -29.62 20.62 22.87
CA ILE A 57 -30.42 19.59 23.54
C ILE A 57 -30.56 19.92 25.04
N TYR A 58 -29.49 20.39 25.69
CA TYR A 58 -29.52 20.81 27.08
C TYR A 58 -30.42 22.04 27.27
N LEU A 59 -30.28 23.05 26.40
CA LEU A 59 -31.10 24.26 26.45
C LEU A 59 -32.59 23.95 26.24
N ARG A 60 -32.94 23.08 25.28
CA ARG A 60 -34.32 22.66 25.04
C ARG A 60 -34.93 21.95 26.24
N ARG A 61 -34.17 21.07 26.90
CA ARG A 61 -34.64 20.34 28.09
C ARG A 61 -34.84 21.25 29.30
N LYS A 62 -34.00 22.27 29.44
CA LYS A 62 -34.03 23.20 30.58
C LYS A 62 -35.06 24.32 30.38
N PHE A 63 -35.23 24.79 29.15
CA PHE A 63 -36.09 25.91 28.79
C PHE A 63 -37.13 25.47 27.77
N ASN A 64 -38.38 25.32 28.21
CA ASN A 64 -39.49 24.99 27.33
C ASN A 64 -39.88 26.20 26.49
N LEU A 65 -39.54 26.19 25.20
CA LEU A 65 -40.03 27.19 24.25
C LEU A 65 -41.46 26.87 23.79
N SER A 66 -42.20 27.93 23.46
CA SER A 66 -43.48 27.82 22.76
C SER A 66 -43.28 27.33 21.34
N ALA A 67 -44.26 26.61 20.78
CA ALA A 67 -44.30 26.24 19.37
C ALA A 67 -44.26 27.47 18.42
N ARG A 68 -44.55 28.68 18.93
CA ARG A 68 -44.44 29.94 18.21
C ARG A 68 -43.04 30.59 18.25
N GLY A 69 -42.04 29.94 18.86
CA GLY A 69 -40.69 30.48 19.02
C GLY A 69 -40.47 31.24 20.32
N ALA A 70 -39.26 31.81 20.47
CA ALA A 70 -38.87 32.61 21.62
C ALA A 70 -39.19 34.10 21.39
N THR A 71 -39.77 34.78 22.38
CA THR A 71 -39.90 36.25 22.35
C THR A 71 -38.61 36.90 22.86
N LEU A 72 -38.36 38.17 22.54
CA LEU A 72 -37.19 38.90 23.06
C LEU A 72 -37.13 38.90 24.59
N ALA A 73 -38.28 39.06 25.25
CA ALA A 73 -38.41 38.96 26.71
C ALA A 73 -38.07 37.55 27.22
N GLY A 74 -38.49 36.51 26.51
CA GLY A 74 -38.13 35.12 26.82
C GLY A 74 -36.63 34.86 26.67
N ILE A 75 -36.02 35.36 25.59
CA ILE A 75 -34.56 35.28 25.36
C ILE A 75 -33.82 36.00 26.49
N ASN A 76 -34.28 37.17 26.94
CA ASN A 76 -33.69 37.86 28.09
C ASN A 76 -33.74 37.02 29.36
N GLY A 77 -34.91 36.50 29.72
CA GLY A 77 -35.06 35.68 30.93
C GLY A 77 -34.20 34.40 30.90
N ILE A 78 -34.03 33.78 29.72
CA ILE A 78 -33.15 32.63 29.55
C ILE A 78 -31.68 33.04 29.68
N ALA A 79 -31.28 34.19 29.12
CA ALA A 79 -29.93 34.71 29.23
C ALA A 79 -29.53 34.97 30.69
N GLU A 80 -30.42 35.59 31.48
CA GLU A 80 -30.24 35.83 32.92
C GLU A 80 -30.04 34.51 33.68
N GLN A 81 -30.87 33.49 33.42
CA GLN A 81 -30.74 32.16 34.03
C GLN A 81 -29.47 31.39 33.60
N LEU A 82 -28.83 31.80 32.51
CA LEU A 82 -27.52 31.29 32.08
C LEU A 82 -26.35 32.06 32.71
N GLY A 83 -26.62 33.10 33.51
CA GLY A 83 -25.65 33.97 34.15
C GLY A 83 -25.20 35.14 33.26
N MET A 84 -25.91 35.42 32.16
CA MET A 84 -25.60 36.53 31.26
C MET A 84 -26.39 37.78 31.66
N ALA A 85 -25.78 38.95 31.53
CA ALA A 85 -26.49 40.22 31.57
C ALA A 85 -26.85 40.63 30.14
N THR A 86 -28.02 41.27 29.97
CA THR A 86 -28.45 41.74 28.65
C THR A 86 -28.88 43.21 28.66
N ARG A 87 -28.94 43.79 27.47
CA ARG A 87 -29.54 45.11 27.24
C ARG A 87 -30.26 45.13 25.89
N ALA A 88 -31.57 45.28 25.94
CA ALA A 88 -32.39 45.46 24.74
C ALA A 88 -32.31 46.92 24.27
N LEU A 89 -32.11 47.11 22.96
CA LEU A 89 -31.95 48.41 22.32
C LEU A 89 -32.83 48.46 21.07
N SER A 90 -33.47 49.60 20.84
CA SER A 90 -34.04 49.97 19.55
C SER A 90 -33.13 51.01 18.93
N LEU A 91 -32.65 50.76 17.72
CA LEU A 91 -31.64 51.58 17.07
C LEU A 91 -31.77 51.59 15.54
N GLU A 92 -31.22 52.64 14.94
CA GLU A 92 -31.14 52.77 13.49
C GLU A 92 -29.90 52.05 12.91
N LEU A 93 -29.88 51.86 11.60
CA LEU A 93 -28.88 51.03 10.93
C LEU A 93 -27.45 51.55 11.08
N ASP A 94 -27.29 52.86 11.20
CA ASP A 94 -25.97 53.50 11.35
C ASP A 94 -25.38 53.33 12.77
N GLU A 95 -26.23 53.02 13.75
CA GLU A 95 -25.85 52.82 15.15
C GLU A 95 -25.37 51.38 15.44
N LEU A 96 -25.54 50.44 14.49
CA LEU A 96 -25.08 49.04 14.61
C LEU A 96 -23.57 48.92 14.87
N ARG A 97 -22.78 49.92 14.48
CA ARG A 97 -21.33 49.97 14.70
C ARG A 97 -20.94 50.22 16.16
N VAL A 98 -21.86 50.77 16.95
CA VAL A 98 -21.64 51.16 18.35
C VAL A 98 -21.98 50.00 19.30
N LEU A 99 -22.72 49.00 18.82
CA LEU A 99 -23.11 47.84 19.61
C LEU A 99 -21.91 47.00 20.05
N LYS A 100 -22.01 46.44 21.26
CA LYS A 100 -21.08 45.43 21.78
C LYS A 100 -21.31 44.11 21.05
N THR A 101 -20.37 43.71 20.21
CA THR A 101 -20.39 42.40 19.53
C THR A 101 -19.71 41.31 20.37
N PRO A 102 -20.23 40.07 20.39
CA PRO A 102 -21.41 39.60 19.66
C PRO A 102 -22.73 39.96 20.34
N CYS A 103 -23.73 40.35 19.54
CA CYS A 103 -25.09 40.66 20.01
C CYS A 103 -26.15 39.96 19.15
N ILE A 104 -27.37 39.80 19.68
CA ILE A 104 -28.49 39.21 18.94
C ILE A 104 -29.26 40.32 18.23
N LEU A 105 -29.61 40.11 16.96
CA LEU A 105 -30.47 40.98 16.19
C LEU A 105 -31.79 40.27 15.88
N HIS A 106 -32.88 41.02 15.93
CA HIS A 106 -34.17 40.56 15.44
C HIS A 106 -34.25 40.78 13.93
N TRP A 107 -34.55 39.71 13.20
CA TRP A 107 -34.39 39.59 11.76
C TRP A 107 -35.71 39.18 11.10
N ASP A 108 -36.12 39.91 10.07
CA ASP A 108 -37.29 39.61 9.22
C ASP A 108 -38.58 39.34 10.03
N PHE A 109 -38.75 40.06 11.15
CA PHE A 109 -39.86 40.00 12.10
C PHE A 109 -40.23 38.62 12.68
N SER A 110 -39.41 37.60 12.43
CA SER A 110 -39.73 36.22 12.77
C SER A 110 -38.51 35.37 13.17
N HIS A 111 -37.30 35.93 13.11
CA HIS A 111 -36.05 35.20 13.29
C HIS A 111 -35.06 35.97 14.17
N PHE A 112 -34.09 35.26 14.74
CA PHE A 112 -32.97 35.83 15.48
C PHE A 112 -31.64 35.39 14.89
N VAL A 113 -30.71 36.34 14.77
CA VAL A 113 -29.35 36.12 14.25
C VAL A 113 -28.32 36.78 15.15
N VAL A 114 -27.09 36.27 15.18
CA VAL A 114 -26.01 36.88 15.97
C VAL A 114 -25.14 37.76 15.08
N LEU A 115 -25.03 39.04 15.41
CA LEU A 115 -24.06 39.95 14.79
C LEU A 115 -22.70 39.74 15.43
N VAL A 116 -21.73 39.29 14.62
CA VAL A 116 -20.37 38.95 15.09
C VAL A 116 -19.38 40.08 14.86
N SER A 117 -19.48 40.77 13.71
CA SER A 117 -18.64 41.94 13.46
C SER A 117 -19.24 42.85 12.38
N VAL A 118 -18.96 44.15 12.52
CA VAL A 118 -19.32 45.17 11.53
C VAL A 118 -18.04 45.73 10.91
N LYS A 119 -17.91 45.68 9.58
CA LYS A 119 -16.74 46.21 8.86
C LYS A 119 -17.17 47.10 7.69
N ARG A 120 -16.95 48.42 7.82
CA ARG A 120 -17.32 49.45 6.82
C ARG A 120 -18.74 49.22 6.27
N ASN A 121 -18.89 48.53 5.14
CA ASN A 121 -20.18 48.28 4.48
C ASN A 121 -20.59 46.79 4.42
N ARG A 122 -20.01 45.95 5.29
CA ARG A 122 -20.31 44.51 5.38
C ARG A 122 -20.55 44.09 6.84
N TYR A 123 -21.57 43.27 7.03
CA TYR A 123 -21.97 42.70 8.32
C TYR A 123 -21.72 41.20 8.32
N VAL A 124 -21.13 40.67 9.39
CA VAL A 124 -20.94 39.24 9.58
C VAL A 124 -21.98 38.75 10.57
N LEU A 125 -22.94 37.95 10.10
CA LEU A 125 -23.99 37.36 10.90
C LEU A 125 -23.77 35.85 11.03
N HIS A 126 -24.01 35.31 12.21
CA HIS A 126 -24.21 33.88 12.40
C HIS A 126 -25.71 33.63 12.50
N ASP A 127 -26.25 32.99 11.47
CA ASP A 127 -27.66 32.67 11.32
C ASP A 127 -27.88 31.21 11.76
N PRO A 128 -28.68 30.93 12.81
CA PRO A 128 -28.97 29.55 13.23
C PRO A 128 -29.50 28.65 12.11
N ALA A 129 -30.22 29.20 11.12
CA ALA A 129 -30.78 28.44 10.03
C ALA A 129 -29.80 28.25 8.86
N ARG A 130 -28.90 29.22 8.63
CA ARG A 130 -28.08 29.29 7.41
C ARG A 130 -26.56 29.32 7.63
N GLY A 131 -26.10 29.36 8.87
CA GLY A 131 -24.69 29.45 9.22
C GLY A 131 -24.12 30.86 9.06
N ILE A 132 -22.84 30.97 8.70
CA ILE A 132 -22.15 32.28 8.57
C ILE A 132 -22.63 32.99 7.31
N ARG A 133 -23.14 34.22 7.47
CA ARG A 133 -23.59 35.08 6.37
C ARG A 133 -22.83 36.40 6.35
N TYR A 134 -22.45 36.82 5.14
CA TYR A 134 -21.85 38.12 4.89
C TYR A 134 -22.88 38.99 4.16
N ILE A 135 -23.41 39.99 4.86
CA ILE A 135 -24.56 40.77 4.42
C ILE A 135 -24.12 42.17 4.01
N SER A 136 -24.67 42.67 2.89
CA SER A 136 -24.43 44.05 2.43
C SER A 136 -25.29 45.04 3.22
N ARG A 137 -25.01 46.35 3.12
CA ARG A 137 -25.82 47.36 3.81
C ARG A 137 -27.28 47.39 3.32
N GLU A 138 -27.48 47.15 2.04
CA GLU A 138 -28.80 47.13 1.41
C GLU A 138 -29.64 45.96 1.92
N GLU A 139 -29.03 44.78 2.03
CA GLU A 139 -29.68 43.59 2.56
C GLU A 139 -29.93 43.73 4.09
N MET A 140 -28.96 44.31 4.83
CA MET A 140 -29.14 44.63 6.25
C MET A 140 -30.34 45.56 6.46
N SER A 141 -30.52 46.57 5.61
CA SER A 141 -31.62 47.52 5.70
C SER A 141 -32.99 46.93 5.42
N ARG A 142 -33.06 45.85 4.65
CA ARG A 142 -34.32 45.20 4.32
C ARG A 142 -34.82 44.28 5.42
N TYR A 143 -33.90 43.61 6.12
CA TYR A 143 -34.25 42.53 7.05
C TYR A 143 -34.03 42.88 8.53
N PHE A 144 -33.19 43.86 8.84
CA PHE A 144 -33.02 44.30 10.23
C PHE A 144 -34.25 45.07 10.69
N THR A 145 -34.84 44.63 11.80
CA THR A 145 -36.11 45.18 12.30
C THR A 145 -35.95 46.39 13.22
N GLY A 146 -34.72 46.84 13.47
CA GLY A 146 -34.41 47.94 14.40
C GLY A 146 -34.24 47.52 15.86
N VAL A 147 -34.30 46.21 16.16
CA VAL A 147 -34.21 45.68 17.54
C VAL A 147 -32.96 44.81 17.70
N ALA A 148 -32.15 45.12 18.72
CA ALA A 148 -30.97 44.36 19.11
C ALA A 148 -30.96 44.05 20.61
N LEU A 149 -30.27 42.97 20.97
CA LEU A 149 -30.02 42.54 22.35
C LEU A 149 -28.51 42.35 22.52
N GLU A 150 -27.89 43.27 23.26
CA GLU A 150 -26.53 43.09 23.73
C GLU A 150 -26.52 42.07 24.85
N VAL A 151 -25.52 41.18 24.85
CA VAL A 151 -25.42 40.09 25.83
C VAL A 151 -23.95 39.94 26.25
N TRP A 152 -23.67 39.98 27.55
CA TRP A 152 -22.32 39.83 28.11
C TRP A 152 -22.34 39.04 29.43
N PRO A 153 -21.20 38.48 29.88
CA PRO A 153 -21.14 37.74 31.14
C PRO A 153 -21.55 38.61 32.34
N GLY A 154 -22.51 38.14 33.14
CA GLY A 154 -22.87 38.75 34.42
C GLY A 154 -21.99 38.25 35.58
N SER A 155 -22.30 38.65 36.82
CA SER A 155 -21.54 38.23 38.02
C SER A 155 -21.59 36.72 38.26
N GLU A 156 -22.70 36.08 37.91
CA GLU A 156 -22.95 34.63 38.09
C GLU A 156 -22.48 33.78 36.88
N PHE A 157 -21.79 34.38 35.91
CA PHE A 157 -21.36 33.63 34.71
C PHE A 157 -20.19 32.69 35.00
N GLN A 158 -20.42 31.39 34.84
CA GLN A 158 -19.38 30.36 34.92
C GLN A 158 -19.08 29.75 33.54
N SER A 159 -17.79 29.67 33.21
CA SER A 159 -17.28 29.09 31.97
C SER A 159 -17.25 27.56 32.05
N GLU A 160 -18.37 26.92 31.72
CA GLU A 160 -18.51 25.46 31.76
C GLU A 160 -18.90 24.86 30.40
N THR A 161 -18.54 23.60 30.16
CA THR A 161 -18.95 22.87 28.96
C THR A 161 -20.07 21.88 29.31
N LEU A 162 -21.28 22.16 28.83
CA LEU A 162 -22.50 21.37 29.05
C LEU A 162 -22.93 20.72 27.72
N GLN A 163 -22.16 19.71 27.27
CA GLN A 163 -22.41 18.98 26.02
C GLN A 163 -22.90 17.54 26.27
N THR A 164 -24.00 17.17 25.62
CA THR A 164 -24.49 15.77 25.56
C THR A 164 -23.90 15.06 24.33
N ARG A 165 -22.64 14.62 24.40
CA ARG A 165 -22.05 13.82 23.32
C ARG A 165 -22.56 12.39 23.35
N ILE A 166 -23.37 12.01 22.37
CA ILE A 166 -23.72 10.61 22.14
C ILE A 166 -22.53 9.95 21.45
N SER A 167 -21.81 9.09 22.16
CA SER A 167 -20.75 8.27 21.56
C SER A 167 -21.34 7.05 20.86
N LEU A 168 -20.78 6.66 19.69
CA LEU A 168 -21.13 5.41 19.02
C LEU A 168 -20.97 4.19 19.95
N ARG A 169 -20.01 4.24 20.86
CA ARG A 169 -19.81 3.24 21.92
C ARG A 169 -21.00 3.16 22.88
N SER A 170 -21.62 4.29 23.22
CA SER A 170 -22.84 4.32 24.03
C SER A 170 -24.02 3.68 23.30
N LEU A 171 -24.15 3.91 21.99
CA LEU A 171 -25.21 3.31 21.18
C LEU A 171 -25.04 1.78 21.08
N ILE A 172 -23.82 1.30 20.82
CA ILE A 172 -23.52 -0.14 20.76
C ILE A 172 -23.69 -0.80 22.13
N ASN A 173 -23.33 -0.13 23.23
CA ASN A 173 -23.54 -0.67 24.58
C ASN A 173 -25.02 -0.64 25.01
N SER A 174 -25.83 0.26 24.44
CA SER A 174 -27.25 0.41 24.78
C SER A 174 -28.13 -0.70 24.19
N ILE A 175 -27.67 -1.43 23.18
CA ILE A 175 -28.43 -2.52 22.55
C ILE A 175 -28.08 -3.83 23.25
N TYR A 176 -29.01 -4.34 24.06
CA TYR A 176 -28.84 -5.60 24.77
C TYR A 176 -28.62 -6.76 23.78
N GLY A 177 -27.53 -7.50 23.93
CA GLY A 177 -27.22 -8.69 23.13
C GLY A 177 -26.43 -8.47 21.83
N ILE A 178 -26.21 -7.23 21.38
CA ILE A 178 -25.51 -6.97 20.10
C ILE A 178 -24.09 -7.55 20.08
N LYS A 179 -23.37 -7.50 21.21
CA LYS A 179 -22.02 -8.09 21.34
C LYS A 179 -22.04 -9.60 21.13
N ARG A 180 -23.06 -10.30 21.64
CA ARG A 180 -23.21 -11.75 21.47
C ARG A 180 -23.54 -12.09 20.02
N THR A 181 -24.42 -11.31 19.37
CA THR A 181 -24.75 -11.51 17.96
C THR A 181 -23.56 -11.26 17.05
N LEU A 182 -22.82 -10.16 17.27
CA LEU A 182 -21.60 -9.86 16.52
C LEU A 182 -20.53 -10.94 16.71
N ALA A 183 -20.33 -11.43 17.93
CA ALA A 183 -19.43 -12.55 18.19
C ALA A 183 -19.87 -13.83 17.46
N LYS A 184 -21.17 -14.15 17.43
CA LYS A 184 -21.70 -15.30 16.67
C LYS A 184 -21.47 -15.15 15.17
N ILE A 185 -21.72 -13.96 14.60
CA ILE A 185 -21.47 -13.69 13.18
C ILE A 185 -19.99 -13.84 12.86
N PHE A 186 -19.11 -13.29 13.70
CA PHE A 186 -17.67 -13.43 13.54
C PHE A 186 -17.23 -14.91 13.58
N CYS A 187 -17.66 -15.67 14.60
CA CYS A 187 -17.34 -17.10 14.69
C CYS A 187 -17.89 -17.88 13.48
N LEU A 188 -19.10 -17.57 13.03
CA LEU A 188 -19.69 -18.21 11.85
C LEU A 188 -18.90 -17.91 10.58
N SER A 189 -18.43 -16.66 10.41
CA SER A 189 -17.53 -16.28 9.33
C SER A 189 -16.29 -17.17 9.36
N VAL A 190 -15.56 -17.15 10.49
CA VAL A 190 -14.29 -17.90 10.64
C VAL A 190 -14.46 -19.38 10.28
N VAL A 191 -15.56 -20.01 10.69
CA VAL A 191 -15.86 -21.40 10.33
C VAL A 191 -16.06 -21.56 8.82
N ILE A 192 -16.82 -20.68 8.17
CA ILE A 192 -17.04 -20.70 6.71
C ILE A 192 -15.72 -20.51 5.95
N GLU A 193 -14.88 -19.56 6.37
CA GLU A 193 -13.57 -19.34 5.76
C GLU A 193 -12.63 -20.52 5.99
N ALA A 194 -12.64 -21.14 7.17
CA ALA A 194 -11.85 -22.34 7.45
C ALA A 194 -12.29 -23.55 6.60
N ILE A 195 -13.60 -23.72 6.39
CA ILE A 195 -14.13 -24.73 5.47
C ILE A 195 -13.64 -24.44 4.04
N LEU A 196 -13.77 -23.19 3.58
CA LEU A 196 -13.35 -22.80 2.23
C LEU A 196 -11.85 -23.01 2.01
N LEU A 197 -11.02 -22.72 3.02
CA LEU A 197 -9.59 -23.01 3.01
C LEU A 197 -9.32 -24.51 2.79
N ARG A 198 -9.98 -25.39 3.55
CA ARG A 198 -9.83 -26.85 3.41
C ARG A 198 -10.25 -27.32 2.02
N LEU A 199 -11.37 -26.82 1.50
CA LEU A 199 -11.85 -27.17 0.16
C LEU A 199 -10.88 -26.70 -0.94
N GLY A 200 -10.31 -25.49 -0.80
CA GLY A 200 -9.30 -24.98 -1.72
C GLY A 200 -8.00 -25.78 -1.67
N LEU A 201 -7.56 -26.19 -0.48
CA LEU A 201 -6.38 -27.04 -0.31
C LEU A 201 -6.61 -28.46 -0.87
N ALA A 202 -7.81 -29.04 -0.70
CA ALA A 202 -8.15 -30.32 -1.33
C ALA A 202 -8.17 -30.22 -2.86
N TYR A 203 -8.70 -29.11 -3.42
CA TYR A 203 -8.76 -28.86 -4.86
C TYR A 203 -7.40 -28.58 -5.50
N GLY A 204 -6.60 -27.71 -4.86
CA GLY A 204 -5.31 -27.27 -5.35
C GLY A 204 -4.22 -28.32 -5.12
N PRO A 205 -3.49 -28.22 -4.00
CA PRO A 205 -2.39 -29.13 -3.67
C PRO A 205 -2.83 -30.57 -3.42
N GLY A 206 -4.08 -30.80 -2.99
CA GLY A 206 -4.64 -32.15 -2.87
C GLY A 206 -4.92 -32.82 -4.21
N GLY A 207 -4.89 -32.08 -5.32
CA GLY A 207 -5.05 -32.63 -6.67
C GLY A 207 -6.43 -33.25 -6.95
N MET A 208 -7.44 -32.97 -6.14
CA MET A 208 -8.80 -33.48 -6.34
C MET A 208 -9.56 -32.64 -7.36
N SER A 209 -10.37 -33.26 -8.21
CA SER A 209 -11.37 -32.58 -9.03
C SER A 209 -12.48 -31.97 -8.16
N LEU A 210 -13.26 -31.03 -8.70
CA LEU A 210 -14.37 -30.41 -7.96
C LEU A 210 -15.36 -31.45 -7.40
N ARG A 211 -15.62 -32.52 -8.15
CA ARG A 211 -16.51 -33.61 -7.72
C ARG A 211 -15.91 -34.44 -6.59
N GLU A 212 -14.63 -34.76 -6.69
CA GLU A 212 -13.90 -35.47 -5.64
C GLU A 212 -13.83 -34.64 -4.36
N VAL A 213 -13.59 -33.33 -4.46
CA VAL A 213 -13.61 -32.43 -3.29
C VAL A 213 -14.97 -32.40 -2.62
N THR A 214 -16.07 -32.34 -3.39
CA THR A 214 -17.42 -32.38 -2.79
C THR A 214 -17.73 -33.73 -2.14
N ALA A 215 -17.30 -34.83 -2.76
CA ALA A 215 -17.48 -36.17 -2.19
C ALA A 215 -16.65 -36.35 -0.91
N TRP A 216 -15.38 -35.92 -0.93
CA TRP A 216 -14.50 -35.89 0.23
C TRP A 216 -15.07 -35.03 1.36
N ALA A 217 -15.56 -33.83 1.02
CA ALA A 217 -16.14 -32.90 1.99
C ALA A 217 -17.40 -33.47 2.67
N GLN A 218 -18.22 -34.20 1.91
CA GLN A 218 -19.40 -34.88 2.45
C GLN A 218 -19.02 -36.11 3.30
N LEU A 219 -18.02 -36.89 2.89
CA LEU A 219 -17.57 -38.08 3.63
C LEU A 219 -16.95 -37.72 4.98
N HIS A 220 -16.27 -36.58 5.06
CA HIS A 220 -15.62 -36.09 6.28
C HIS A 220 -16.44 -35.05 7.07
N ASP A 221 -17.74 -34.91 6.77
CA ASP A 221 -18.64 -33.93 7.41
C ASP A 221 -18.10 -32.49 7.42
N VAL A 222 -17.31 -32.12 6.40
CA VAL A 222 -16.73 -30.78 6.24
C VAL A 222 -17.77 -29.82 5.67
N ALA A 223 -18.46 -30.23 4.60
CA ALA A 223 -19.51 -29.45 3.97
C ALA A 223 -20.34 -30.28 2.99
N THR A 224 -21.63 -29.98 2.89
CA THR A 224 -22.54 -30.55 1.87
C THR A 224 -22.86 -29.50 0.81
N LEU A 225 -22.31 -29.66 -0.39
CA LEU A 225 -22.49 -28.73 -1.52
C LEU A 225 -22.29 -29.42 -2.87
N SER A 226 -22.88 -28.87 -3.93
CA SER A 226 -22.63 -29.33 -5.30
C SER A 226 -21.29 -28.85 -5.86
N ASP A 227 -20.79 -29.52 -6.88
CA ASP A 227 -19.57 -29.15 -7.60
C ASP A 227 -19.67 -27.74 -8.22
N VAL A 228 -20.85 -27.36 -8.72
CA VAL A 228 -21.14 -26.00 -9.20
C VAL A 228 -21.10 -24.96 -8.08
N ALA A 229 -21.58 -25.30 -6.88
CA ALA A 229 -21.50 -24.39 -5.74
C ALA A 229 -20.06 -24.21 -5.27
N LEU A 230 -19.27 -25.29 -5.25
CA LEU A 230 -17.84 -25.25 -4.95
C LEU A 230 -17.08 -24.39 -5.96
N LEU A 231 -17.33 -24.60 -7.26
CA LEU A 231 -16.75 -23.82 -8.36
C LEU A 231 -16.93 -22.31 -8.13
N LYS A 232 -18.17 -21.88 -7.86
CA LYS A 232 -18.49 -20.46 -7.62
C LYS A 232 -17.78 -19.91 -6.39
N ARG A 233 -17.71 -20.69 -5.29
CA ARG A 233 -17.03 -20.28 -4.06
C ARG A 233 -15.53 -20.12 -4.26
N LEU A 234 -14.86 -21.07 -4.90
CA LEU A 234 -13.42 -20.99 -5.16
C LEU A 234 -13.06 -19.83 -6.09
N ARG A 235 -13.87 -19.58 -7.13
CA ARG A 235 -13.69 -18.42 -8.01
C ARG A 235 -13.76 -17.10 -7.24
N ASN A 236 -14.76 -16.94 -6.38
CA ASN A 236 -14.91 -15.72 -5.59
C ASN A 236 -13.86 -15.56 -4.49
N ALA A 237 -13.14 -16.64 -4.16
CA ALA A 237 -12.09 -16.66 -3.15
C ALA A 237 -10.67 -16.57 -3.72
N ALA A 238 -10.51 -16.43 -5.04
CA ALA A 238 -9.20 -16.39 -5.69
C ALA A 238 -8.28 -15.33 -5.06
N ASP A 239 -8.74 -14.09 -4.97
CA ASP A 239 -7.98 -13.00 -4.36
C ASP A 239 -7.73 -13.24 -2.86
N TRP A 240 -8.67 -13.87 -2.16
CA TRP A 240 -8.52 -14.22 -0.75
C TRP A 240 -7.39 -15.24 -0.53
N PHE A 241 -7.29 -16.28 -1.36
CA PHE A 241 -6.15 -17.20 -1.33
C PHE A 241 -4.83 -16.48 -1.66
N GLY A 242 -4.84 -15.54 -2.62
CA GLY A 242 -3.69 -14.71 -2.95
C GLY A 242 -3.23 -13.86 -1.76
N ILE A 243 -4.16 -13.23 -1.04
CA ILE A 243 -3.88 -12.45 0.17
C ILE A 243 -3.30 -13.35 1.27
N LEU A 244 -3.87 -14.54 1.50
CA LEU A 244 -3.33 -15.47 2.49
C LEU A 244 -1.89 -15.87 2.15
N ALA A 245 -1.61 -16.24 0.89
CA ALA A 245 -0.27 -16.59 0.44
C ALA A 245 0.71 -15.42 0.62
N ALA A 246 0.29 -14.18 0.30
CA ALA A 246 1.10 -12.97 0.47
C ALA A 246 1.37 -12.66 1.94
N GLN A 247 0.38 -12.81 2.82
CA GLN A 247 0.54 -12.59 4.26
C GLN A 247 1.50 -13.60 4.89
N THR A 248 1.46 -14.87 4.46
CA THR A 248 2.42 -15.89 4.92
C THR A 248 3.85 -15.48 4.60
N LEU A 249 4.12 -14.93 3.41
CA LEU A 249 5.45 -14.42 3.06
C LEU A 249 5.83 -13.13 3.79
N ALA A 250 4.90 -12.19 3.97
CA ALA A 250 5.17 -10.93 4.66
C ALA A 250 5.64 -11.15 6.11
N VAL A 251 5.08 -12.15 6.81
CA VAL A 251 5.54 -12.54 8.14
C VAL A 251 7.00 -13.01 8.13
N ARG A 252 7.45 -13.72 7.08
CA ARG A 252 8.85 -14.19 6.95
C ARG A 252 9.84 -13.06 6.73
N ALA A 253 9.46 -12.08 5.91
CA ALA A 253 10.30 -10.92 5.63
C ALA A 253 10.63 -10.12 6.90
N ALA A 254 9.74 -10.12 7.90
CA ALA A 254 9.96 -9.43 9.18
C ALA A 254 10.90 -10.18 10.15
N VAL A 255 11.08 -11.49 9.98
CA VAL A 255 11.87 -12.35 10.90
C VAL A 255 13.31 -12.54 10.41
N THR A 256 13.55 -12.38 9.11
CA THR A 256 14.86 -12.58 8.48
C THR A 256 15.71 -11.31 8.51
N GLY A 257 16.36 -11.04 9.65
CA GLY A 257 17.44 -10.05 9.74
C GLY A 257 18.79 -10.67 9.43
N CYS A 258 19.60 -10.05 8.58
CA CYS A 258 20.99 -10.46 8.39
C CYS A 258 21.84 -9.90 9.55
N THR A 259 22.50 -10.78 10.29
CA THR A 259 23.38 -10.38 11.42
C THR A 259 24.79 -9.99 10.96
N SER A 260 25.17 -10.31 9.72
CA SER A 260 26.46 -9.97 9.10
C SER A 260 26.41 -10.18 7.58
N GLY A 261 26.57 -9.10 6.80
CA GLY A 261 26.68 -9.14 5.33
C GLY A 261 25.39 -8.77 4.58
N LYS A 262 25.42 -8.85 3.24
CA LYS A 262 24.24 -8.63 2.37
C LYS A 262 23.49 -9.94 2.15
N ARG A 263 22.16 -9.90 2.21
CA ARG A 263 21.25 -11.01 1.91
C ARG A 263 21.26 -11.33 0.43
N LEU A 264 21.28 -12.62 0.08
CA LEU A 264 21.10 -13.04 -1.32
C LEU A 264 19.62 -13.19 -1.64
N ARG A 265 19.18 -12.60 -2.75
CA ARG A 265 17.83 -12.83 -3.29
C ARG A 265 17.92 -13.31 -4.73
N LEU A 266 17.59 -14.58 -4.96
CA LEU A 266 17.48 -15.13 -6.30
C LEU A 266 16.13 -14.71 -6.89
N VAL A 267 16.13 -14.24 -8.13
CA VAL A 267 14.91 -13.84 -8.84
C VAL A 267 14.79 -14.62 -10.13
N ASP A 268 13.67 -15.30 -10.31
CA ASP A 268 13.37 -16.07 -11.50
C ASP A 268 11.84 -16.25 -11.65
N GLY A 269 11.41 -16.72 -12.82
CA GLY A 269 10.00 -16.99 -13.10
C GLY A 269 9.78 -18.35 -13.73
N THR A 270 8.61 -18.95 -13.44
CA THR A 270 8.18 -20.21 -14.07
C THR A 270 6.83 -20.04 -14.75
N ALA A 271 6.69 -20.68 -15.92
CA ALA A 271 5.38 -20.80 -16.58
C ALA A 271 4.53 -21.85 -15.86
N ILE A 272 3.23 -21.57 -15.81
CA ILE A 272 2.18 -22.46 -15.34
C ILE A 272 1.13 -22.53 -16.45
N SER A 273 0.93 -23.73 -16.99
CA SER A 273 0.05 -23.97 -18.13
C SER A 273 -0.75 -25.25 -17.92
N ALA A 274 -1.96 -25.31 -18.49
CA ALA A 274 -2.72 -26.55 -18.49
C ALA A 274 -2.10 -27.59 -19.44
N PRO A 275 -2.20 -28.90 -19.13
CA PRO A 275 -1.81 -29.95 -20.07
C PRO A 275 -2.58 -29.82 -21.40
N GLY A 276 -1.87 -29.84 -22.53
CA GLY A 276 -2.48 -29.81 -23.86
C GLY A 276 -2.71 -28.44 -24.50
N GLY A 277 -2.15 -27.35 -23.94
CA GLY A 277 -1.87 -26.11 -24.68
C GLY A 277 -3.10 -25.39 -25.25
N GLY A 278 -4.09 -25.06 -24.40
CA GLY A 278 -5.32 -24.40 -24.84
C GLY A 278 -5.91 -23.35 -23.88
N SER A 279 -5.24 -22.97 -22.79
CA SER A 279 -5.74 -21.92 -21.89
C SER A 279 -4.60 -21.01 -21.43
N ALA A 280 -4.97 -19.77 -21.04
CA ALA A 280 -4.09 -18.70 -20.57
C ALA A 280 -2.84 -19.22 -19.84
N GLU A 281 -1.68 -18.94 -20.43
CA GLU A 281 -0.38 -19.24 -19.83
C GLU A 281 -0.11 -18.21 -18.73
N TRP A 282 0.06 -18.69 -17.51
CA TRP A 282 0.40 -17.86 -16.36
C TRP A 282 1.91 -17.85 -16.17
N ARG A 283 2.46 -16.73 -15.72
CA ARG A 283 3.85 -16.61 -15.28
C ARG A 283 3.86 -16.31 -13.79
N LEU A 284 4.49 -17.19 -13.04
CA LEU A 284 4.75 -17.01 -11.62
C LEU A 284 6.17 -16.49 -11.44
N HIS A 285 6.32 -15.25 -11.01
CA HIS A 285 7.58 -14.61 -10.70
C HIS A 285 7.85 -14.74 -9.21
N MET A 286 9.05 -15.15 -8.79
CA MET A 286 9.33 -15.36 -7.37
C MET A 286 10.73 -14.87 -6.97
N GLY A 287 10.82 -14.43 -5.72
CA GLY A 287 12.07 -14.25 -5.00
C GLY A 287 12.35 -15.47 -4.13
N TYR A 288 13.61 -15.89 -4.05
CA TYR A 288 14.05 -17.02 -3.23
C TYR A 288 15.32 -16.68 -2.47
N ASP A 289 15.33 -16.97 -1.18
CA ASP A 289 16.49 -16.82 -0.30
C ASP A 289 17.20 -18.18 -0.17
N PRO A 290 18.43 -18.32 -0.71
CA PRO A 290 19.16 -19.57 -0.64
C PRO A 290 19.72 -19.85 0.76
N HIS A 291 19.82 -18.85 1.65
CA HIS A 291 20.28 -19.05 3.02
C HIS A 291 19.22 -19.76 3.86
N THR A 292 17.98 -19.27 3.83
CA THR A 292 16.86 -19.90 4.53
C THR A 292 16.21 -21.00 3.71
N CYS A 293 16.56 -21.15 2.44
CA CYS A 293 15.90 -22.06 1.50
C CYS A 293 14.40 -21.79 1.32
N GLN A 294 13.94 -20.55 1.50
CA GLN A 294 12.53 -20.16 1.41
C GLN A 294 12.25 -19.17 0.27
N PHE A 295 11.03 -19.20 -0.25
CA PHE A 295 10.53 -18.10 -1.07
C PHE A 295 10.28 -16.85 -0.22
N THR A 296 10.57 -15.68 -0.81
CA THR A 296 10.46 -14.36 -0.16
C THR A 296 9.34 -13.51 -0.73
N ASP A 297 9.10 -13.62 -2.04
CA ASP A 297 8.08 -12.86 -2.76
C ASP A 297 7.48 -13.72 -3.87
N PHE A 298 6.25 -13.40 -4.25
CA PHE A 298 5.69 -13.88 -5.50
C PHE A 298 4.84 -12.81 -6.16
N GLU A 299 4.71 -12.91 -7.48
CA GLU A 299 3.70 -12.19 -8.24
C GLU A 299 3.25 -13.07 -9.41
N LEU A 300 1.95 -13.15 -9.62
CA LEU A 300 1.33 -13.94 -10.69
C LEU A 300 0.85 -13.02 -11.81
N THR A 301 1.30 -13.27 -13.04
CA THR A 301 0.89 -12.51 -14.24
C THR A 301 0.42 -13.43 -15.35
N ASP A 302 -0.12 -12.83 -16.41
CA ASP A 302 -0.30 -13.51 -17.69
C ASP A 302 1.04 -13.63 -18.46
N SER A 303 0.99 -14.24 -19.65
CA SER A 303 2.14 -14.44 -20.52
C SER A 303 2.63 -13.20 -21.27
N ARG A 304 1.92 -12.06 -21.19
CA ARG A 304 2.31 -10.81 -21.84
C ARG A 304 3.27 -10.02 -20.95
N ASP A 305 3.15 -10.17 -19.64
CA ASP A 305 4.07 -9.59 -18.68
C ASP A 305 5.39 -10.35 -18.66
N ALA A 306 6.41 -9.67 -19.12
CA ALA A 306 7.74 -10.20 -19.19
C ALA A 306 8.49 -10.03 -17.86
N GLU A 307 9.45 -10.91 -17.62
CA GLU A 307 10.26 -10.95 -16.41
C GLU A 307 11.08 -9.68 -16.21
N ARG A 308 11.13 -9.21 -14.96
CA ARG A 308 11.82 -7.97 -14.58
C ARG A 308 12.55 -8.16 -13.26
N LEU A 309 13.76 -7.61 -13.18
CA LEU A 309 14.61 -7.75 -11.98
C LEU A 309 14.21 -6.77 -10.87
N ASP A 310 13.52 -5.69 -11.22
CA ASP A 310 13.03 -4.62 -10.35
C ASP A 310 11.55 -4.80 -9.95
N ARG A 311 11.03 -6.02 -10.08
CA ARG A 311 9.61 -6.33 -9.83
C ARG A 311 9.23 -6.26 -8.35
N PHE A 312 10.12 -6.70 -7.47
CA PHE A 312 9.94 -6.67 -6.02
C PHE A 312 10.66 -5.47 -5.39
N ALA A 313 10.17 -4.99 -4.25
CA ALA A 313 10.75 -3.86 -3.51
C ALA A 313 12.23 -4.13 -3.16
N GLN A 314 13.09 -3.14 -3.39
CA GLN A 314 14.53 -3.22 -3.15
C GLN A 314 14.85 -2.89 -1.70
N THR A 315 15.91 -3.49 -1.16
CA THR A 315 16.46 -3.14 0.15
C THR A 315 17.97 -2.91 0.06
N ALA A 316 18.52 -2.02 0.88
CA ALA A 316 19.95 -1.66 0.85
C ALA A 316 20.90 -2.82 1.20
N ASP A 317 20.36 -3.84 1.87
CA ASP A 317 21.10 -4.98 2.42
C ASP A 317 20.98 -6.24 1.56
N GLU A 318 20.59 -6.15 0.27
CA GLU A 318 20.42 -7.32 -0.60
C GLU A 318 21.26 -7.31 -1.89
N ILE A 319 21.62 -8.50 -2.35
CA ILE A 319 22.22 -8.78 -3.66
C ILE A 319 21.24 -9.63 -4.47
N ARG A 320 20.72 -9.08 -5.57
CA ARG A 320 19.81 -9.77 -6.49
C ARG A 320 20.55 -10.57 -7.53
N ILE A 321 20.22 -11.86 -7.66
CA ILE A 321 20.85 -12.75 -8.63
C ILE A 321 19.82 -13.25 -9.63
N ALA A 322 20.09 -13.11 -10.93
CA ALA A 322 19.18 -13.55 -11.97
C ALA A 322 19.88 -14.08 -13.23
N ASP A 323 19.17 -14.91 -13.99
CA ASP A 323 19.69 -15.50 -15.23
C ASP A 323 19.64 -14.53 -16.42
N ARG A 324 20.17 -15.00 -17.55
CA ARG A 324 20.34 -14.27 -18.80
C ARG A 324 19.09 -13.59 -19.35
N GLY A 325 17.90 -14.11 -19.06
CA GLY A 325 16.64 -13.50 -19.50
C GLY A 325 16.48 -12.07 -18.99
N PHE A 326 16.89 -11.83 -17.74
CA PHE A 326 16.82 -10.54 -17.06
C PHE A 326 17.90 -9.56 -17.56
N GLY A 327 19.05 -10.08 -17.99
CA GLY A 327 20.20 -9.31 -18.47
C GLY A 327 20.05 -8.63 -19.84
N SER A 328 18.85 -8.64 -20.43
CA SER A 328 18.55 -8.04 -21.74
C SER A 328 17.83 -6.68 -21.66
N ARG A 329 17.52 -6.23 -20.42
CA ARG A 329 16.71 -5.03 -20.15
C ARG A 329 17.54 -3.98 -19.39
N PRO A 330 18.20 -3.04 -20.09
CA PRO A 330 19.04 -2.05 -19.45
C PRO A 330 18.28 -1.19 -18.43
N GLU A 331 17.00 -0.93 -18.65
CA GLU A 331 16.14 -0.18 -17.72
C GLU A 331 15.97 -0.86 -16.35
N CYS A 332 15.78 -2.18 -16.31
CA CYS A 332 15.64 -2.93 -15.06
C CYS A 332 16.97 -2.99 -14.30
N ILE A 333 18.08 -3.19 -15.02
CA ILE A 333 19.42 -3.19 -14.42
C ILE A 333 19.76 -1.81 -13.89
N ARG A 334 19.42 -0.76 -14.65
CA ARG A 334 19.60 0.64 -14.24
C ARG A 334 18.83 0.97 -12.97
N SER A 335 17.60 0.48 -12.84
CA SER A 335 16.76 0.65 -11.65
C SER A 335 17.43 0.12 -10.37
N LEU A 336 18.25 -0.92 -10.49
CA LEU A 336 19.03 -1.49 -9.39
C LEU A 336 20.35 -0.73 -9.20
N ALA A 337 21.05 -0.41 -10.29
CA ALA A 337 22.31 0.35 -10.23
C ALA A 337 22.18 1.73 -9.56
N PHE A 338 21.01 2.35 -9.64
CA PHE A 338 20.67 3.60 -8.94
C PHE A 338 19.69 3.39 -7.77
N GLY A 339 19.35 2.14 -7.48
CA GLY A 339 18.48 1.76 -6.39
C GLY A 339 19.27 1.51 -5.11
N GLU A 340 18.64 0.79 -4.19
CA GLU A 340 19.26 0.42 -2.91
C GLU A 340 19.95 -0.95 -2.98
N ALA A 341 19.50 -1.85 -3.87
CA ALA A 341 19.98 -3.22 -3.94
C ALA A 341 21.13 -3.41 -4.94
N ASP A 342 22.07 -4.29 -4.60
CA ASP A 342 23.09 -4.76 -5.53
C ASP A 342 22.56 -5.86 -6.46
N TYR A 343 23.29 -6.13 -7.55
CA TYR A 343 22.89 -7.18 -8.48
C TYR A 343 24.07 -7.99 -9.03
N ILE A 344 23.77 -9.23 -9.41
CA ILE A 344 24.59 -10.10 -10.23
C ILE A 344 23.68 -10.72 -11.29
N VAL A 345 23.80 -10.30 -12.54
CA VAL A 345 22.95 -10.78 -13.63
C VAL A 345 23.78 -11.34 -14.76
N ARG A 346 23.41 -12.51 -15.29
CA ARG A 346 24.03 -13.03 -16.50
C ARG A 346 23.57 -12.23 -17.71
N VAL A 347 24.49 -11.98 -18.63
CA VAL A 347 24.23 -11.17 -19.82
C VAL A 347 24.66 -11.91 -21.07
N HIS A 348 24.02 -11.58 -22.19
CA HIS A 348 24.48 -12.01 -23.52
C HIS A 348 25.39 -10.92 -24.09
N TRP A 349 26.44 -11.30 -24.82
CA TRP A 349 27.39 -10.34 -25.39
C TRP A 349 26.77 -9.34 -26.39
N ARG A 350 25.57 -9.63 -26.93
CA ARG A 350 24.76 -8.69 -27.74
C ARG A 350 23.52 -8.15 -27.03
N GLY A 351 23.31 -8.54 -25.78
CA GLY A 351 22.08 -8.23 -25.05
C GLY A 351 21.96 -6.75 -24.68
N LEU A 352 23.10 -6.06 -24.57
CA LEU A 352 23.19 -4.67 -24.14
C LEU A 352 24.07 -3.87 -25.13
N ARG A 353 23.97 -2.55 -25.04
CA ARG A 353 24.87 -1.64 -25.74
C ARG A 353 26.09 -1.36 -24.86
N TRP A 354 27.18 -2.05 -25.14
CA TRP A 354 28.44 -1.93 -24.39
C TRP A 354 29.25 -0.71 -24.81
N LEU A 355 29.61 0.13 -23.86
CA LEU A 355 30.39 1.34 -24.07
C LEU A 355 31.63 1.37 -23.16
N THR A 356 32.68 2.06 -23.58
CA THR A 356 33.83 2.42 -22.72
C THR A 356 33.47 3.60 -21.82
N ALA A 357 34.35 3.96 -20.88
CA ALA A 357 34.17 5.14 -20.02
C ALA A 357 34.03 6.44 -20.85
N GLU A 358 34.68 6.50 -22.01
CA GLU A 358 34.65 7.62 -22.96
C GLU A 358 33.40 7.59 -23.87
N GLY A 359 32.52 6.59 -23.71
CA GLY A 359 31.29 6.46 -24.50
C GLY A 359 31.46 5.83 -25.89
N MET A 360 32.65 5.30 -26.20
CA MET A 360 32.93 4.56 -27.44
C MET A 360 32.39 3.13 -27.34
N ARG A 361 32.21 2.43 -28.47
CA ARG A 361 31.75 1.03 -28.45
C ARG A 361 32.83 0.14 -27.83
N PHE A 362 32.47 -0.63 -26.80
CA PHE A 362 33.38 -1.56 -26.14
C PHE A 362 33.64 -2.80 -27.02
N ASP A 363 34.91 -3.16 -27.21
CA ASP A 363 35.32 -4.37 -27.94
C ASP A 363 35.27 -5.61 -27.05
N MET A 364 34.10 -6.24 -27.01
CA MET A 364 33.86 -7.46 -26.25
C MET A 364 34.77 -8.62 -26.69
N MET A 365 35.03 -8.78 -28.00
CA MET A 365 35.81 -9.94 -28.46
C MET A 365 37.30 -9.73 -28.19
N GLY A 366 37.81 -8.50 -28.36
CA GLY A 366 39.15 -8.14 -27.92
C GLY A 366 39.37 -8.42 -26.43
N PHE A 367 38.40 -8.03 -25.59
CA PHE A 367 38.42 -8.35 -24.16
C PHE A 367 38.47 -9.86 -23.89
N LEU A 368 37.59 -10.65 -24.52
CA LEU A 368 37.55 -12.11 -24.30
C LEU A 368 38.80 -12.85 -24.78
N ARG A 369 39.41 -12.42 -25.90
CA ARG A 369 40.67 -13.01 -26.40
C ARG A 369 41.87 -12.66 -25.55
N GLY A 370 41.82 -11.53 -24.84
CA GLY A 370 42.86 -11.09 -23.93
C GLY A 370 42.91 -11.88 -22.62
N LEU A 371 41.94 -12.78 -22.37
CA LEU A 371 41.89 -13.56 -21.14
C LEU A 371 42.76 -14.81 -21.24
N ASP A 372 43.61 -15.01 -20.24
CA ASP A 372 44.32 -16.27 -20.05
C ASP A 372 43.33 -17.43 -19.87
N CYS A 373 43.66 -18.60 -20.43
CA CYS A 373 42.82 -19.77 -20.31
C CYS A 373 42.56 -20.14 -18.83
N GLY A 374 41.27 -20.18 -18.44
CA GLY A 374 40.86 -20.55 -17.09
C GLY A 374 40.91 -19.43 -16.05
N LYS A 375 41.38 -18.22 -16.38
CA LYS A 375 41.24 -17.04 -15.51
C LYS A 375 39.95 -16.29 -15.81
N ASN A 376 39.37 -15.71 -14.76
CA ASN A 376 38.26 -14.78 -14.91
C ASN A 376 38.82 -13.42 -15.36
N GLY A 377 38.18 -12.82 -16.35
CA GLY A 377 38.44 -11.45 -16.75
C GLY A 377 37.47 -10.50 -16.06
N GLU A 378 37.93 -9.31 -15.69
CA GLU A 378 37.05 -8.26 -15.22
C GLU A 378 37.41 -6.89 -15.78
N THR A 379 36.41 -6.04 -15.94
CA THR A 379 36.58 -4.67 -16.40
C THR A 379 35.35 -3.83 -16.06
N THR A 380 35.51 -2.51 -16.06
CA THR A 380 34.39 -1.58 -15.94
C THR A 380 33.88 -1.20 -17.32
N VAL A 381 32.57 -1.32 -17.51
CA VAL A 381 31.88 -0.95 -18.76
C VAL A 381 30.78 0.06 -18.48
N MET A 382 30.42 0.84 -19.50
CA MET A 382 29.25 1.70 -19.48
C MET A 382 28.12 1.01 -20.26
N ILE A 383 26.95 0.87 -19.64
CA ILE A 383 25.76 0.32 -20.30
C ILE A 383 24.98 1.46 -20.93
N GLY A 384 24.99 1.50 -22.27
CA GLY A 384 24.26 2.49 -23.05
C GLY A 384 22.81 2.12 -23.31
N ASN A 385 22.03 3.11 -23.72
CA ASN A 385 20.64 2.89 -24.11
C ASN A 385 20.54 2.13 -25.44
N SER A 386 19.63 1.15 -25.50
CA SER A 386 19.24 0.43 -26.72
C SER A 386 18.43 1.29 -27.73
N GLY A 387 18.68 2.60 -27.80
CA GLY A 387 17.99 3.52 -28.72
C GLY A 387 16.62 4.04 -28.25
N ASN A 388 16.12 3.57 -27.11
CA ASN A 388 14.90 4.09 -26.51
C ASN A 388 15.20 5.36 -25.68
N LYS A 389 14.58 6.51 -26.03
CA LYS A 389 14.75 7.79 -25.30
C LYS A 389 14.32 7.70 -23.83
N LYS A 390 13.51 6.71 -23.45
CA LYS A 390 13.10 6.48 -22.04
C LYS A 390 14.17 5.77 -21.18
N ALA A 391 15.23 5.22 -21.76
CA ALA A 391 16.16 4.32 -21.06
C ALA A 391 17.22 4.99 -20.16
N GLY A 392 17.08 6.29 -19.83
CA GLY A 392 17.98 7.00 -18.89
C GLY A 392 19.34 7.38 -19.49
N ALA A 393 20.27 7.93 -18.70
CA ALA A 393 21.66 8.10 -19.16
C ALA A 393 22.44 6.78 -19.04
N PRO A 394 23.50 6.57 -19.85
CA PRO A 394 24.41 5.44 -19.66
C PRO A 394 24.92 5.37 -18.22
N PHE A 395 25.11 4.16 -17.70
CA PHE A 395 25.51 3.94 -16.31
C PHE A 395 26.66 2.93 -16.22
N PRO A 396 27.54 3.07 -15.22
CA PRO A 396 28.67 2.16 -15.03
C PRO A 396 28.20 0.81 -14.48
N ALA A 397 28.89 -0.25 -14.86
CA ALA A 397 28.72 -1.58 -14.31
C ALA A 397 30.03 -2.37 -14.44
N ARG A 398 30.26 -3.31 -13.52
CA ARG A 398 31.40 -4.23 -13.58
C ARG A 398 31.02 -5.45 -14.41
N LEU A 399 31.80 -5.72 -15.46
CA LEU A 399 31.66 -6.89 -16.32
C LEU A 399 32.69 -7.93 -15.90
N ILE A 400 32.22 -9.14 -15.59
CA ILE A 400 33.05 -10.29 -15.28
C ILE A 400 32.82 -11.36 -16.36
N ALA A 401 33.90 -11.82 -16.98
CA ALA A 401 33.92 -12.94 -17.91
C ALA A 401 34.53 -14.16 -17.22
N VAL A 402 33.67 -15.13 -16.89
CA VAL A 402 34.08 -16.40 -16.30
C VAL A 402 34.42 -17.39 -17.40
N SER A 403 35.69 -17.76 -17.49
CA SER A 403 36.18 -18.73 -18.46
C SER A 403 35.69 -20.13 -18.14
N LEU A 404 35.00 -20.79 -19.08
CA LEU A 404 34.62 -22.18 -18.89
C LEU A 404 35.84 -23.09 -19.11
N PRO A 405 35.98 -24.19 -18.34
CA PRO A 405 36.94 -25.24 -18.64
C PRO A 405 36.78 -25.72 -20.10
N PRO A 406 37.88 -26.11 -20.79
CA PRO A 406 37.85 -26.44 -22.22
C PRO A 406 36.76 -27.45 -22.60
N GLU A 407 36.54 -28.48 -21.77
CA GLU A 407 35.49 -29.48 -21.97
C GLU A 407 34.08 -28.88 -21.93
N LYS A 408 33.80 -28.02 -20.92
CA LYS A 408 32.50 -27.34 -20.79
C LYS A 408 32.29 -26.32 -21.89
N ALA A 409 33.34 -25.62 -22.31
CA ALA A 409 33.30 -24.70 -23.45
C ALA A 409 32.94 -25.43 -24.75
N LEU A 410 33.52 -26.62 -24.99
CA LEU A 410 33.20 -27.45 -26.16
C LEU A 410 31.75 -27.93 -26.15
N ILE A 411 31.25 -28.37 -24.99
CA ILE A 411 29.84 -28.78 -24.82
C ILE A 411 28.90 -27.60 -25.11
N SER A 412 29.22 -26.41 -24.57
CA SER A 412 28.45 -25.18 -24.80
C SER A 412 28.38 -24.82 -26.29
N LYS A 413 29.52 -24.84 -26.99
CA LYS A 413 29.60 -24.57 -28.44
C LYS A 413 28.81 -25.59 -29.26
N THR A 414 28.96 -26.88 -28.96
CA THR A 414 28.24 -27.97 -29.64
C THR A 414 26.73 -27.84 -29.46
N ARG A 415 26.27 -27.55 -28.22
CA ARG A 415 24.86 -27.30 -27.92
C ARG A 415 24.31 -26.12 -28.72
N LEU A 416 25.03 -24.99 -28.73
CA LEU A 416 24.64 -23.80 -29.48
C LEU A 416 24.48 -24.09 -30.99
N LEU A 417 25.41 -24.83 -31.59
CA LEU A 417 25.33 -25.25 -33.00
C LEU A 417 24.11 -26.12 -33.25
N SER A 418 23.87 -27.13 -32.41
CA SER A 418 22.72 -28.04 -32.55
C SER A 418 21.38 -27.33 -32.44
N GLU A 419 21.22 -26.41 -31.49
CA GLU A 419 19.98 -25.66 -31.27
C GLU A 419 19.70 -24.69 -32.41
N ASN A 420 20.72 -24.04 -32.96
CA ASN A 420 20.57 -23.14 -34.11
C ASN A 420 20.32 -23.91 -35.41
N ARG A 421 20.96 -25.08 -35.59
CA ARG A 421 20.69 -25.98 -36.72
C ARG A 421 19.23 -26.43 -36.73
N ARG A 422 18.68 -26.83 -35.57
CA ARG A 422 17.24 -27.17 -35.43
C ARG A 422 16.30 -26.01 -35.79
N LYS A 423 16.76 -24.77 -35.61
CA LYS A 423 16.01 -23.54 -35.93
C LYS A 423 16.32 -22.98 -37.32
N GLY A 424 17.14 -23.67 -38.14
CA GLY A 424 17.54 -23.21 -39.48
C GLY A 424 18.40 -21.94 -39.49
N ARG A 425 19.13 -21.64 -38.40
CA ARG A 425 19.93 -20.42 -38.25
C ARG A 425 21.43 -20.72 -38.32
N VAL A 426 22.18 -19.84 -38.96
CA VAL A 426 23.66 -19.89 -38.98
C VAL A 426 24.21 -19.13 -37.77
N VAL A 427 25.13 -19.75 -37.05
CA VAL A 427 25.77 -19.14 -35.88
C VAL A 427 26.99 -18.32 -36.32
N GLN A 428 27.10 -17.10 -35.83
CA GLN A 428 28.26 -16.23 -36.09
C GLN A 428 29.46 -16.67 -35.24
N ALA A 429 30.68 -16.46 -35.77
CA ALA A 429 31.92 -16.88 -35.13
C ALA A 429 32.09 -16.28 -33.72
N GLU A 430 31.73 -15.01 -33.56
CA GLU A 430 31.79 -14.26 -32.30
C GLU A 430 30.83 -14.85 -31.25
N THR A 431 29.71 -15.44 -31.69
CA THR A 431 28.77 -16.10 -30.76
C THR A 431 29.31 -17.44 -30.28
N LEU A 432 30.04 -18.16 -31.13
CA LEU A 432 30.76 -19.37 -30.73
C LEU A 432 31.91 -19.05 -29.78
N GLU A 433 32.63 -17.96 -30.01
CA GLU A 433 33.72 -17.48 -29.16
C GLU A 433 33.20 -17.10 -27.76
N ALA A 434 32.14 -16.28 -27.69
CA ALA A 434 31.50 -15.93 -26.44
C ALA A 434 30.89 -17.13 -25.70
N ALA A 435 30.50 -18.20 -26.38
CA ALA A 435 29.94 -19.40 -25.76
C ALA A 435 30.94 -20.16 -24.86
N GLY A 436 32.24 -19.87 -24.97
CA GLY A 436 33.27 -20.35 -24.06
C GLY A 436 33.31 -19.64 -22.70
N HIS A 437 32.51 -18.58 -22.52
CA HIS A 437 32.53 -17.73 -21.33
C HIS A 437 31.12 -17.55 -20.75
N VAL A 438 31.03 -17.34 -19.45
CA VAL A 438 29.83 -16.84 -18.78
C VAL A 438 30.06 -15.36 -18.45
N LEU A 439 29.27 -14.48 -19.07
CA LEU A 439 29.35 -13.04 -18.83
C LEU A 439 28.37 -12.66 -17.72
N LEU A 440 28.90 -12.02 -16.67
CA LEU A 440 28.16 -11.52 -15.52
C LEU A 440 28.32 -10.01 -15.45
N LEU A 441 27.20 -9.33 -15.16
CA LEU A 441 27.18 -7.89 -14.91
C LEU A 441 26.81 -7.68 -13.44
N THR A 442 27.56 -6.84 -12.74
CA THR A 442 27.34 -6.58 -11.31
C THR A 442 27.60 -5.11 -10.93
N SER A 443 26.93 -4.66 -9.87
CA SER A 443 27.22 -3.41 -9.16
C SER A 443 28.24 -3.58 -8.04
N LEU A 444 28.58 -4.82 -7.66
CA LEU A 444 29.46 -5.12 -6.54
C LEU A 444 30.88 -4.60 -6.81
N PRO A 445 31.47 -3.84 -5.88
CA PRO A 445 32.73 -3.18 -6.10
C PRO A 445 33.90 -4.18 -6.01
N GLU A 446 34.99 -3.87 -6.73
CA GLU A 446 36.14 -4.77 -6.90
C GLU A 446 36.98 -4.94 -5.63
N ASP A 447 37.00 -3.93 -4.78
CA ASP A 447 37.73 -3.90 -3.51
C ASP A 447 37.08 -4.77 -2.42
N GLU A 448 35.75 -4.94 -2.43
CA GLU A 448 35.05 -5.80 -1.47
C GLU A 448 34.82 -7.23 -1.99
N TYR A 449 34.58 -7.41 -3.30
CA TYR A 449 34.19 -8.70 -3.88
C TYR A 449 35.07 -9.06 -5.07
N SER A 450 35.78 -10.19 -5.01
CA SER A 450 36.59 -10.68 -6.12
C SER A 450 35.73 -11.25 -7.25
N ALA A 451 36.26 -11.27 -8.48
CA ALA A 451 35.56 -11.86 -9.62
C ALA A 451 35.18 -13.34 -9.41
N GLU A 452 36.00 -14.09 -8.66
CA GLU A 452 35.72 -15.48 -8.28
C GLU A 452 34.55 -15.58 -7.30
N GLN A 453 34.52 -14.73 -6.26
CA GLN A 453 33.42 -14.68 -5.30
C GLN A 453 32.08 -14.34 -5.98
N VAL A 454 32.08 -13.37 -6.91
CA VAL A 454 30.87 -13.03 -7.68
C VAL A 454 30.44 -14.20 -8.57
N ALA A 455 31.39 -14.91 -9.20
CA ALA A 455 31.10 -16.09 -10.01
C ALA A 455 30.52 -17.25 -9.18
N ASP A 456 31.05 -17.49 -7.98
CA ASP A 456 30.54 -18.51 -7.06
C ASP A 456 29.18 -18.14 -6.48
N CYS A 457 28.98 -16.88 -6.13
CA CYS A 457 27.68 -16.36 -5.73
C CYS A 457 26.64 -16.54 -6.85
N TYR A 458 27.01 -16.24 -8.10
CA TYR A 458 26.14 -16.46 -9.26
C TYR A 458 25.75 -17.94 -9.43
N ARG A 459 26.62 -18.89 -9.06
CA ARG A 459 26.26 -20.31 -9.12
C ARG A 459 25.00 -20.57 -8.30
N LEU A 460 24.85 -19.99 -7.11
CA LEU A 460 23.69 -20.21 -6.24
C LEU A 460 22.33 -19.94 -6.90
N ARG A 461 22.29 -19.19 -8.01
CA ARG A 461 21.11 -19.02 -8.87
C ARG A 461 20.42 -20.35 -9.23
N TRP A 462 21.13 -21.48 -9.36
CA TRP A 462 20.47 -22.77 -9.66
C TRP A 462 19.50 -23.25 -8.56
N GLN A 463 19.59 -22.70 -7.34
CA GLN A 463 18.72 -23.06 -6.21
C GLN A 463 17.25 -22.68 -6.45
N ILE A 464 16.97 -21.53 -7.09
CA ILE A 464 15.58 -21.16 -7.41
C ILE A 464 14.99 -22.05 -8.51
N GLU A 465 15.80 -22.49 -9.48
CA GLU A 465 15.35 -23.50 -10.46
C GLU A 465 14.99 -24.82 -9.79
N LEU A 466 15.78 -25.27 -8.80
CA LEU A 466 15.43 -26.45 -8.00
C LEU A 466 14.17 -26.21 -7.17
N ALA A 467 13.98 -25.02 -6.60
CA ALA A 467 12.77 -24.67 -5.87
C ALA A 467 11.53 -24.79 -6.78
N PHE A 468 11.59 -24.26 -8.01
CA PHE A 468 10.52 -24.46 -9.00
C PHE A 468 10.30 -25.93 -9.37
N LYS A 469 11.37 -26.71 -9.56
CA LYS A 469 11.24 -28.16 -9.83
C LYS A 469 10.57 -28.89 -8.67
N ARG A 470 10.87 -28.52 -7.42
CA ARG A 470 10.20 -29.04 -6.22
C ARG A 470 8.72 -28.69 -6.21
N LEU A 471 8.34 -27.44 -6.49
CA LEU A 471 6.93 -27.05 -6.60
C LEU A 471 6.19 -27.86 -7.67
N LYS A 472 6.78 -28.04 -8.85
CA LYS A 472 6.17 -28.84 -9.93
C LYS A 472 6.08 -30.32 -9.57
N SER A 473 7.11 -30.88 -8.92
CA SER A 473 7.12 -32.30 -8.58
C SER A 473 6.22 -32.65 -7.40
N LEU A 474 6.17 -31.82 -6.36
CA LEU A 474 5.46 -32.12 -5.11
C LEU A 474 4.02 -31.62 -5.11
N LEU A 475 3.77 -30.48 -5.75
CA LEU A 475 2.45 -29.83 -5.77
C LEU A 475 1.83 -29.83 -7.17
N HIS A 476 2.47 -30.47 -8.15
CA HIS A 476 1.97 -30.58 -9.53
C HIS A 476 1.61 -29.23 -10.15
N LEU A 477 2.38 -28.18 -9.82
CA LEU A 477 2.09 -26.80 -10.22
C LEU A 477 2.02 -26.61 -11.75
N ASP A 478 2.62 -27.51 -12.52
CA ASP A 478 2.60 -27.57 -13.98
C ASP A 478 1.38 -28.31 -14.58
N ALA A 479 0.50 -28.87 -13.74
CA ALA A 479 -0.71 -29.58 -14.13
C ALA A 479 -1.97 -28.74 -13.87
N LEU A 480 -1.97 -27.47 -14.30
CA LEU A 480 -3.10 -26.56 -14.09
C LEU A 480 -4.39 -27.15 -14.69
N ARG A 481 -5.38 -27.40 -13.82
CA ARG A 481 -6.66 -28.03 -14.22
C ARG A 481 -7.72 -27.03 -14.68
N ALA A 482 -7.63 -25.81 -14.18
CA ALA A 482 -8.65 -24.78 -14.40
C ALA A 482 -8.38 -24.02 -15.70
N LYS A 483 -9.43 -23.88 -16.52
CA LYS A 483 -9.42 -23.06 -17.74
C LYS A 483 -9.86 -21.62 -17.48
N GLU A 484 -10.77 -21.42 -16.54
CA GLU A 484 -11.29 -20.10 -16.16
C GLU A 484 -10.25 -19.34 -15.31
N PRO A 485 -10.01 -18.04 -15.57
CA PRO A 485 -8.93 -17.30 -14.92
C PRO A 485 -9.01 -17.26 -13.39
N GLU A 486 -10.18 -16.98 -12.83
CA GLU A 486 -10.35 -16.87 -11.38
C GLU A 486 -10.20 -18.22 -10.67
N LEU A 487 -10.68 -19.30 -11.29
CA LEU A 487 -10.47 -20.63 -10.74
C LEU A 487 -8.99 -21.06 -10.84
N ALA A 488 -8.30 -20.67 -11.92
CA ALA A 488 -6.87 -20.91 -12.07
C ALA A 488 -6.05 -20.18 -11.01
N LYS A 489 -6.35 -18.90 -10.76
CA LYS A 489 -5.75 -18.13 -9.66
C LYS A 489 -5.97 -18.81 -8.31
N ALA A 490 -7.21 -19.19 -7.99
CA ALA A 490 -7.53 -19.88 -6.73
C ALA A 490 -6.73 -21.18 -6.58
N TRP A 491 -6.61 -21.97 -7.65
CA TRP A 491 -5.80 -23.19 -7.67
C TRP A 491 -4.31 -22.91 -7.48
N ILE A 492 -3.75 -21.92 -8.18
CA ILE A 492 -2.32 -21.54 -8.08
C ILE A 492 -2.02 -21.03 -6.67
N PHE A 493 -2.83 -20.11 -6.14
CA PHE A 493 -2.61 -19.55 -4.81
C PHE A 493 -2.82 -20.56 -3.69
N ALA A 494 -3.74 -21.52 -3.82
CA ALA A 494 -3.87 -22.61 -2.86
C ALA A 494 -2.60 -23.51 -2.84
N ASN A 495 -2.02 -23.78 -4.01
CA ASN A 495 -0.74 -24.50 -4.10
C ASN A 495 0.42 -23.70 -3.50
N LEU A 496 0.51 -22.39 -3.78
CA LEU A 496 1.54 -21.54 -3.18
C LEU A 496 1.39 -21.43 -1.66
N LEU A 497 0.17 -21.31 -1.16
CA LEU A 497 -0.08 -21.29 0.28
C LEU A 497 0.42 -22.58 0.94
N ALA A 498 0.13 -23.75 0.35
CA ALA A 498 0.65 -25.02 0.85
C ALA A 498 2.18 -25.09 0.75
N ALA A 499 2.77 -24.65 -0.36
CA ALA A 499 4.23 -24.60 -0.52
C ALA A 499 4.89 -23.78 0.59
N PHE A 500 4.34 -22.60 0.86
CA PHE A 500 4.84 -21.73 1.91
C PHE A 500 4.67 -22.42 3.27
N LEU A 501 3.49 -22.90 3.63
CA LEU A 501 3.32 -23.59 4.91
C LEU A 501 4.28 -24.78 5.08
N ILE A 502 4.55 -25.54 4.02
CA ILE A 502 5.55 -26.62 4.02
C ILE A 502 6.96 -26.08 4.27
N ASP A 503 7.37 -25.01 3.59
CA ASP A 503 8.66 -24.36 3.83
C ASP A 503 8.82 -23.96 5.30
N ASP A 504 7.78 -23.40 5.93
CA ASP A 504 7.80 -22.97 7.34
C ASP A 504 7.89 -24.14 8.32
N ILE A 505 7.19 -25.25 8.02
CA ILE A 505 7.24 -26.46 8.85
C ILE A 505 8.63 -27.12 8.78
N ILE A 506 9.31 -27.02 7.64
CA ILE A 506 10.63 -27.64 7.45
C ILE A 506 11.75 -26.81 8.08
N GLN A 507 11.64 -25.48 8.18
CA GLN A 507 12.72 -24.63 8.70
C GLN A 507 13.34 -25.12 10.02
N PRO A 508 12.58 -25.38 11.09
CA PRO A 508 13.17 -25.78 12.37
C PRO A 508 13.96 -27.09 12.27
N SER A 509 13.61 -27.97 11.32
CA SER A 509 14.26 -29.26 11.13
C SER A 509 15.64 -29.17 10.45
N LEU A 510 15.88 -28.10 9.69
CA LEU A 510 17.18 -27.81 9.06
C LEU A 510 18.20 -27.20 10.05
N ASP A 511 17.71 -26.54 11.11
CA ASP A 511 18.53 -25.97 12.18
C ASP A 511 18.98 -26.99 13.24
N PHE A 512 18.46 -28.23 13.22
CA PHE A 512 18.92 -29.30 14.11
C PHE A 512 20.16 -29.98 13.51
N PRO A 513 21.34 -29.93 14.16
CA PRO A 513 22.45 -30.78 13.74
C PRO A 513 22.03 -32.25 13.89
N PRO A 514 22.40 -33.14 12.95
CA PRO A 514 22.13 -34.56 13.12
C PRO A 514 22.79 -34.98 14.42
N ARG A 515 22.00 -35.51 15.37
CA ARG A 515 22.53 -36.16 16.57
C ARG A 515 23.59 -37.15 16.10
N SER A 516 24.85 -36.87 16.39
CA SER A 516 25.92 -37.85 16.21
C SER A 516 25.46 -39.10 16.95
N ALA A 517 25.19 -40.16 16.20
CA ALA A 517 25.02 -41.49 16.76
C ALA A 517 26.35 -41.85 17.43
N GLY A 518 26.46 -41.52 18.72
CA GLY A 518 27.55 -41.93 19.58
C GLY A 518 27.47 -43.43 19.73
N SER A 519 28.39 -44.09 19.02
CA SER A 519 28.71 -45.50 19.09
C SER A 519 28.74 -46.03 20.53
N GLU A 520 28.10 -47.17 20.73
CA GLU A 520 28.46 -48.09 21.80
C GLU A 520 29.97 -48.41 21.80
N LYS A 521 30.47 -48.73 23.00
CA LYS A 521 31.74 -49.39 23.37
C LYS A 521 33.00 -48.51 23.52
N LYS A 522 33.33 -48.17 24.76
CA LYS A 522 34.33 -48.89 25.60
C LYS A 522 34.59 -48.13 26.91
N ASN A 523 34.04 -48.62 28.01
CA ASN A 523 34.76 -49.29 29.12
C ASN A 523 33.77 -49.76 30.16
#